data_AF-A0A8T5ND41-F1
#
_entry.id   AF-A0A8T5ND41-F1
#
_cell.length_a   1.000
_cell.length_b   1.000
_cell.length_c   1.000
_cell.angle_alpha   90.00
_cell.angle_beta   90.00
_cell.angle_gamma   90.00
#
_symmetry.space_group_name_H-M   'P 1'
#
loop_
_entity.id
_entity.type
_entity.pdbx_description
1 polymer ?
#
loop_
_entity_poly.entity_id
_entity_poly.type
_entity_poly.pdbx_seq_one_letter_code
_entity_poly.pdbx_strand_id
1 'polypeptide(L)'
;MAVEVFENQLLGYRTALGGLEALTRDICVNCINLEAAKTKVENGLKNLARDIEAESIPSAETKANLKARVDALSKAADELGIAEDTSCQRTAGVCKMGAACFANGAADLLKLVPAPG
;
A
#
# COMPACT_ATOMS: atom_id res chain seq x y z
N MET A 1 5.81 -14.92 15.35
CA MET A 1 5.73 -14.91 13.87
C MET A 1 7.09 -15.28 13.29
N ALA A 2 7.14 -16.06 12.20
CA ALA A 2 8.41 -16.29 11.50
C ALA A 2 8.85 -15.02 10.77
N VAL A 3 10.17 -14.77 10.68
CA VAL A 3 10.74 -13.62 9.94
C VAL A 3 10.21 -13.56 8.50
N GLU A 4 10.02 -14.72 7.87
CA GLU A 4 9.45 -14.87 6.54
C GLU A 4 8.04 -14.27 6.40
N VAL A 5 7.24 -14.26 7.46
CA VAL A 5 5.91 -13.63 7.45
C VAL A 5 6.03 -12.12 7.31
N PHE A 6 6.93 -11.50 8.08
CA PHE A 6 7.20 -10.06 7.97
C PHE A 6 7.77 -9.70 6.59
N GLU A 7 8.65 -10.54 6.05
CA GLU A 7 9.19 -10.37 4.69
C GLU A 7 8.08 -10.37 3.63
N ASN A 8 7.15 -11.32 3.71
CA ASN A 8 6.03 -11.41 2.80
C ASN A 8 5.06 -10.22 2.95
N GLN A 9 4.81 -9.77 4.17
CA GLN A 9 4.01 -8.56 4.41
C GLN A 9 4.68 -7.31 3.84
N LEU A 10 5.99 -7.14 4.03
CA LEU A 10 6.77 -6.04 3.45
C LEU A 10 6.71 -6.04 1.91
N LEU A 11 6.82 -7.22 1.29
CA LEU A 11 6.67 -7.36 -0.16
C LEU A 11 5.26 -6.98 -0.63
N GLY A 12 4.24 -7.40 0.12
CA GLY A 12 2.85 -7.06 -0.14
C GLY A 12 2.60 -5.55 -0.09
N TYR A 13 3.03 -4.88 0.98
CA TYR A 13 2.89 -3.42 1.11
C TYR A 13 3.67 -2.66 0.04
N ARG A 14 4.90 -3.10 -0.30
CA ARG A 14 5.67 -2.52 -1.41
C ARG A 14 4.90 -2.60 -2.73
N THR A 15 4.30 -3.75 -3.02
CA THR A 15 3.54 -3.98 -4.25
C THR A 15 2.28 -3.13 -4.28
N ALA A 16 1.55 -3.07 -3.18
CA ALA A 16 0.36 -2.23 -3.05
C ALA A 16 0.71 -0.74 -3.25
N LEU A 17 1.79 -0.25 -2.62
CA LEU A 17 2.22 1.13 -2.74
C LEU A 17 2.64 1.48 -4.18
N GLY A 18 3.38 0.59 -4.86
CA GLY A 18 3.71 0.77 -6.27
C GLY A 18 2.46 0.80 -7.17
N GLY A 19 1.45 0.00 -6.84
CA GLY A 19 0.13 0.07 -7.48
C GLY A 19 -0.55 1.42 -7.28
N LEU A 20 -0.54 1.95 -6.05
CA LEU A 20 -1.10 3.27 -5.76
C LEU A 20 -0.33 4.40 -6.47
N GLU A 21 1.00 4.34 -6.52
CA GLU A 21 1.83 5.32 -7.25
C GLU A 21 1.58 5.30 -8.76
N ALA A 22 1.34 4.12 -9.35
CA ALA A 22 0.96 4.06 -10.75
C ALA A 22 -0.40 4.74 -11.00
N LEU A 23 -1.33 4.62 -10.05
CA LEU A 23 -2.68 5.18 -10.15
C LEU A 23 -2.73 6.69 -9.91
N THR A 24 -1.80 7.26 -9.14
CA THR A 24 -1.70 8.74 -9.00
C THR A 24 -1.40 9.41 -10.35
N ARG A 25 -0.88 8.65 -11.32
CA ARG A 25 -0.58 9.09 -12.69
C ARG A 25 -1.64 8.66 -13.71
N ASP A 26 -2.69 7.94 -13.28
CA ASP A 26 -3.73 7.42 -14.17
C ASP A 26 -4.84 8.47 -14.40
N ILE A 27 -5.41 8.48 -15.60
CA ILE A 27 -6.57 9.30 -15.98
C ILE A 27 -7.82 9.03 -15.10
N CYS A 28 -7.81 7.94 -14.34
CA CYS A 28 -8.84 7.53 -13.40
C CYS A 28 -8.42 7.65 -11.92
N VAL A 29 -7.38 8.45 -11.60
CA VAL A 29 -6.85 8.68 -10.24
C VAL A 29 -7.93 8.88 -9.17
N ASN A 30 -9.04 9.56 -9.49
CA ASN A 30 -10.16 9.84 -8.57
C ASN A 30 -11.34 8.85 -8.66
N CYS A 31 -11.25 7.77 -9.45
CA CYS A 31 -12.25 6.68 -9.46
C CYS A 31 -12.04 5.68 -8.32
N ILE A 32 -10.96 5.87 -7.55
CA ILE A 32 -10.52 5.04 -6.44
C ILE A 32 -10.46 5.99 -5.27
N ASN A 33 -10.92 5.54 -4.10
CA ASN A 33 -10.61 6.27 -2.87
C ASN A 33 -9.13 6.03 -2.54
N LEU A 34 -8.23 6.66 -3.30
CA LEU A 34 -6.77 6.55 -3.16
C LEU A 34 -6.33 7.01 -1.77
N GLU A 35 -7.01 8.01 -1.22
CA GLU A 35 -6.78 8.48 0.14
C GLU A 35 -7.09 7.39 1.17
N ALA A 36 -8.24 6.70 1.05
CA ALA A 36 -8.55 5.56 1.90
C ALA A 36 -7.58 4.37 1.69
N ALA A 37 -7.11 4.14 0.46
CA ALA A 37 -6.14 3.08 0.18
C ALA A 37 -4.76 3.42 0.78
N LYS A 38 -4.29 4.66 0.64
CA LYS A 38 -3.09 5.20 1.29
C LYS A 38 -3.19 5.07 2.80
N THR A 39 -4.32 5.51 3.38
CA THR A 39 -4.60 5.39 4.83
C THR A 39 -4.51 3.93 5.31
N LYS A 40 -5.00 2.98 4.52
CA LYS A 40 -4.89 1.54 4.83
C LYS A 40 -3.44 1.05 4.79
N VAL A 41 -2.63 1.49 3.81
CA VAL A 41 -1.20 1.19 3.76
C VAL A 41 -0.49 1.73 5.00
N GLU A 42 -0.69 3.01 5.32
CA GLU A 42 -0.06 3.67 6.48
C GLU A 42 -0.41 2.96 7.79
N ASN A 43 -1.70 2.65 8.01
CA ASN A 43 -2.14 1.94 9.21
C ASN A 43 -1.60 0.50 9.25
N GLY A 44 -1.53 -0.16 8.10
CA GLY A 44 -0.94 -1.48 7.95
C GLY A 44 0.55 -1.53 8.31
N LEU A 45 1.32 -0.55 7.82
CA LEU A 45 2.74 -0.40 8.13
C LEU A 45 2.99 -0.05 9.60
N LYS A 46 2.16 0.82 10.21
CA LYS A 46 2.21 1.11 11.66
C LYS A 46 1.98 -0.14 12.50
N ASN A 47 1.01 -0.97 12.13
CA ASN A 47 0.77 -2.24 12.82
C ASN A 47 1.95 -3.20 12.63
N LEU A 48 2.47 -3.32 11.40
CA LEU A 48 3.63 -4.16 11.10
C LEU A 48 4.86 -3.77 11.92
N ALA A 49 5.14 -2.46 12.07
CA ALA A 49 6.21 -1.96 12.94
C ALA A 49 6.01 -2.42 14.39
N ARG A 50 4.80 -2.29 14.92
CA ARG A 50 4.46 -2.72 16.28
C ARG A 50 4.62 -4.24 16.46
N ASP A 51 4.22 -5.02 15.48
CA ASP A 51 4.30 -6.48 15.54
C ASP A 51 5.77 -6.94 15.50
N ILE A 52 6.61 -6.31 14.67
CA ILE A 52 8.07 -6.54 14.65
C ILE A 52 8.69 -6.16 16.01
N GLU A 53 8.26 -5.07 16.64
CA GLU A 53 8.73 -4.65 17.96
C GLU A 53 8.36 -5.65 19.05
N ALA A 54 7.14 -6.16 19.04
CA ALA A 54 6.65 -7.14 20.01
C ALA A 54 7.28 -8.53 19.83
N GLU A 55 7.69 -8.88 18.62
CA GLU A 55 8.24 -10.20 18.32
C GLU A 55 9.68 -10.38 18.86
N SER A 56 9.94 -11.57 19.40
CA SER A 56 11.26 -12.03 19.82
C SER A 56 12.06 -12.56 18.63
N ILE A 57 12.62 -11.65 17.83
CA ILE A 57 13.47 -11.97 16.69
C ILE A 57 14.91 -12.20 17.21
N PRO A 58 15.51 -13.41 17.02
CA PRO A 58 16.82 -13.74 17.61
C PRO A 58 17.98 -12.85 17.17
N SER A 59 17.90 -12.30 15.96
CA SER A 59 18.92 -11.43 15.38
C SER A 59 18.49 -9.96 15.49
N ALA A 60 19.27 -9.18 16.25
CA ALA A 60 19.08 -7.74 16.36
C ALA A 60 19.26 -7.04 15.00
N GLU A 61 20.19 -7.52 14.17
CA GLU A 61 20.41 -7.01 12.82
C GLU A 61 19.19 -7.25 11.92
N THR A 62 18.61 -8.46 11.98
CA THR A 62 17.40 -8.79 11.22
C THR A 62 16.22 -7.92 11.65
N LYS A 63 16.03 -7.74 12.96
CA LYS A 63 14.98 -6.85 13.49
C LYS A 63 15.18 -5.40 13.05
N ALA A 64 16.42 -4.90 13.06
CA ALA A 64 16.73 -3.56 12.58
C ALA A 64 16.49 -3.41 11.06
N ASN A 65 16.84 -4.41 10.25
CA ASN A 65 16.60 -4.40 8.81
C ASN A 65 15.10 -4.34 8.47
N LEU A 66 14.29 -5.16 9.15
CA LEU A 66 12.84 -5.15 8.95
C LEU A 66 12.23 -3.78 9.28
N LYS A 67 12.63 -3.17 10.41
CA LYS A 67 12.18 -1.82 10.79
C LYS A 67 12.58 -0.76 9.76
N ALA A 68 13.83 -0.76 9.32
CA ALA A 68 14.31 0.20 8.32
C ALA A 68 13.51 0.12 7.01
N ARG A 69 13.03 -1.08 6.64
CA ARG A 69 12.17 -1.26 5.46
C ARG A 69 10.74 -0.79 5.70
N VAL A 70 10.18 -0.99 6.90
CA VAL A 70 8.90 -0.40 7.27
C VAL A 70 8.98 1.13 7.22
N ASP A 71 10.05 1.71 7.74
CA ASP A 71 10.26 3.17 7.73
C ASP A 71 10.38 3.70 6.31
N ALA A 72 11.13 3.01 5.44
CA ALA A 72 11.24 3.37 4.03
C ALA A 72 9.89 3.32 3.30
N LEU A 73 9.09 2.29 3.54
CA LEU A 73 7.74 2.18 2.96
C LEU A 73 6.78 3.22 3.52
N SER A 74 6.87 3.54 4.82
CA SER A 74 6.03 4.56 5.46
C SER A 74 6.32 5.93 4.88
N LYS A 75 7.60 6.28 4.73
CA LYS A 75 8.03 7.51 4.07
C LYS A 75 7.51 7.59 2.63
N ALA A 76 7.61 6.50 1.87
CA ALA A 76 7.12 6.47 0.49
C ALA A 76 5.58 6.58 0.42
N ALA A 77 4.85 6.04 1.40
CA ALA A 77 3.41 6.25 1.53
C ALA A 77 3.08 7.72 1.83
N ASP A 78 3.79 8.35 2.76
CA ASP A 78 3.60 9.78 3.11
C ASP A 78 3.83 10.68 1.89
N GLU A 79 4.92 10.45 1.15
CA GLU A 79 5.31 11.17 -0.06
C GLU A 79 4.41 10.89 -1.28
N LEU A 80 3.50 9.93 -1.18
CA LEU A 80 2.55 9.62 -2.24
C LEU A 80 1.62 10.82 -2.48
N GLY A 81 1.91 11.58 -3.54
CA GLY A 81 1.11 12.72 -3.98
C GLY A 81 -0.20 12.26 -4.59
N ILE A 82 -1.30 12.46 -3.85
CA ILE A 82 -2.65 12.27 -4.36
C ILE A 82 -3.07 13.61 -4.99
N ALA A 83 -3.33 13.62 -6.30
CA ALA A 83 -3.69 14.84 -7.02
C ALA A 83 -5.03 15.40 -6.52
N GLU A 84 -5.13 16.73 -6.38
CA GLU A 84 -6.37 17.43 -6.00
C GLU A 84 -7.49 17.24 -7.04
N ASP A 85 -8.73 17.41 -6.55
CA ASP A 85 -10.03 17.24 -7.21
C ASP A 85 -10.04 17.39 -8.74
N THR A 86 -9.90 16.26 -9.44
CA THR A 86 -10.15 16.14 -10.88
C THR A 86 -11.24 15.10 -11.12
N SER A 87 -12.21 15.40 -11.97
CA SER A 87 -13.36 14.51 -12.18
C SER A 87 -12.94 13.19 -12.83
N CYS A 88 -13.25 12.07 -12.17
CA CYS A 88 -13.07 10.73 -12.71
C CYS A 88 -13.83 10.59 -14.04
N GLN A 89 -13.14 10.22 -15.13
CA GLN A 89 -13.76 10.08 -16.45
C GLN A 89 -14.82 8.97 -16.52
N ARG A 90 -14.74 7.96 -15.63
CA ARG A 90 -15.77 6.92 -15.49
C ARG A 90 -17.04 7.49 -14.86
N THR A 91 -16.92 8.25 -13.77
CA THR A 91 -18.04 8.95 -13.13
C THR A 91 -18.65 10.00 -14.07
N ALA A 92 -17.80 10.66 -14.87
CA ALA A 92 -18.23 11.58 -15.92
C ALA A 92 -18.83 10.88 -17.18
N GLY A 93 -18.86 9.53 -17.22
CA GLY A 93 -19.48 8.77 -18.31
C GLY A 93 -18.73 8.80 -19.65
N VAL A 94 -17.49 9.28 -19.68
CA VAL A 94 -16.69 9.45 -20.91
C VAL A 94 -15.57 8.43 -21.06
N CYS A 95 -15.37 7.56 -20.07
CA CYS A 95 -14.34 6.52 -20.11
C CYS A 95 -14.69 5.38 -21.09
N LYS A 96 -13.81 5.14 -22.08
CA LYS A 96 -13.96 4.09 -23.10
C LYS A 96 -13.30 2.75 -22.74
N MET A 97 -12.63 2.64 -21.58
CA MET A 97 -11.93 1.40 -21.16
C MET A 97 -12.86 0.29 -20.63
N GLY A 98 -14.14 0.57 -20.35
CA GLY A 98 -15.08 -0.44 -19.87
C GLY A 98 -14.75 -1.01 -18.48
N ALA A 99 -15.09 -2.28 -18.22
CA ALA A 99 -14.92 -2.94 -16.92
C ALA A 99 -13.46 -3.23 -16.53
N ALA A 100 -12.52 -3.16 -17.48
CA ALA A 100 -11.09 -3.44 -17.30
C ALA A 100 -10.30 -2.24 -16.75
N CYS A 101 -10.92 -1.44 -15.88
CA CYS A 101 -10.30 -0.24 -15.34
C CYS A 101 -9.27 -0.62 -14.25
N PHE A 102 -7.99 -0.29 -14.48
CA PHE A 102 -6.84 -0.52 -13.58
C PHE A 102 -7.10 -0.03 -12.14
N ALA A 103 -7.94 1.00 -12.01
CA ALA A 103 -8.39 1.61 -10.77
C ALA A 103 -8.95 0.63 -9.72
N ASN A 104 -9.63 -0.44 -10.13
CA ASN A 104 -10.18 -1.40 -9.19
C ASN A 104 -9.11 -2.35 -8.62
N GLY A 105 -8.01 -2.59 -9.35
CA GLY A 105 -7.03 -3.62 -9.02
C GLY A 105 -6.12 -3.29 -7.85
N ALA A 106 -5.67 -2.03 -7.70
CA ALA A 106 -4.67 -1.73 -6.66
C ALA A 106 -5.23 -1.70 -5.24
N ALA A 107 -6.49 -1.27 -5.06
CA ALA A 107 -7.16 -1.40 -3.76
C ALA A 107 -7.40 -2.88 -3.40
N ASP A 108 -7.54 -3.76 -4.39
CA ASP A 108 -7.65 -5.20 -4.20
C ASP A 108 -6.31 -5.85 -3.84
N LEU A 109 -5.16 -5.29 -4.29
CA LEU A 109 -3.83 -5.75 -3.87
C LEU A 109 -3.64 -5.68 -2.35
N LEU A 110 -4.23 -4.69 -1.67
CA LEU A 110 -4.18 -4.60 -0.21
C LEU A 110 -4.87 -5.77 0.49
N LYS A 111 -5.87 -6.39 -0.13
CA LYS A 111 -6.56 -7.57 0.41
C LYS A 111 -5.69 -8.83 0.34
N LEU A 112 -4.64 -8.81 -0.48
CA LEU A 112 -3.69 -9.90 -0.65
C LEU A 112 -2.51 -9.79 0.32
N VAL A 113 -2.35 -8.66 1.02
CA VAL A 113 -1.38 -8.55 2.10
C VAL A 113 -1.88 -9.40 3.28
N PRO A 114 -1.12 -10.42 3.71
CA PRO A 114 -1.55 -11.29 4.81
C PRO A 114 -1.84 -10.46 6.06
N ALA A 115 -3.01 -10.65 6.67
CA ALA A 115 -3.35 -10.01 7.93
C ALA A 115 -2.29 -10.35 9.00
N PRO A 116 -1.91 -9.40 9.86
CA PRO A 116 -1.06 -9.72 11.00
C PRO A 116 -1.79 -10.75 11.87
N GLY A 117 -1.06 -11.81 12.22
CA GLY A 117 -1.54 -12.89 13.09
C GLY A 117 -1.49 -12.51 14.56
#